data_AF-A0A534UX84-F1
#
_entry.id   AF-A0A534UX84-F1
#
_cell.length_a   1.000
_cell.length_b   1.000
_cell.length_c   1.000
_cell.angle_alpha   90.00
_cell.angle_beta   90.00
_cell.angle_gamma   90.00
#
_symmetry.space_group_name_H-M   'P 1'
#
loop_
_entity.id
_entity.type
_entity.pdbx_description
1 polymer ?
#
loop_
_entity_poly.entity_id
_entity_poly.type
_entity_poly.pdbx_seq_one_letter_code
_entity_poly.pdbx_strand_id
1 'polypeptide(L)'
;MSQIHEYNVVIPEAARLASLMGAKADLERVLAYVERMIERWSGLAKSPFDIVGFTTPVDFDEWEALSTATAVAYARCFMSGVRKELPEDDVKLGTSEIIATHAFLMAFRNKHVAHSVNPFEQNTVGVQIADTFASASEIESVTPRHTRSEWLQFR
;
A
#
# COMPACT_ATOMS: atom_id res chain seq x y z
N MET A 1 -21.14 -31.97 -17.65
CA MET A 1 -20.93 -30.51 -17.75
C MET A 1 -21.87 -29.85 -16.76
N SER A 2 -21.35 -29.18 -15.72
CA SER A 2 -22.17 -28.43 -14.76
C SER A 2 -22.40 -27.03 -15.31
N GLN A 3 -23.67 -26.63 -15.51
CA GLN A 3 -24.02 -25.25 -15.82
C GLN A 3 -24.13 -24.46 -14.52
N ILE A 4 -23.16 -23.57 -14.27
CA ILE A 4 -23.26 -22.60 -13.19
C ILE A 4 -24.23 -21.50 -13.66
N HIS A 5 -25.34 -21.34 -12.93
CA HIS A 5 -26.26 -20.22 -13.12
C HIS A 5 -25.92 -19.16 -12.06
N GLU A 6 -25.42 -18.00 -12.49
CA GLU A 6 -25.19 -16.87 -11.60
C GLU A 6 -26.50 -16.12 -11.39
N TYR A 7 -26.99 -16.13 -10.14
CA TYR A 7 -28.14 -15.34 -9.73
C TYR A 7 -27.64 -14.11 -8.96
N ASN A 8 -27.81 -12.93 -9.53
CA ASN A 8 -27.55 -11.67 -8.82
C ASN A 8 -28.71 -11.38 -7.85
N VAL A 9 -28.61 -11.92 -6.64
CA VAL A 9 -29.60 -11.70 -5.59
C VAL A 9 -29.33 -10.34 -4.92
N VAL A 10 -30.20 -9.36 -5.18
CA VAL A 10 -30.07 -7.99 -4.66
C VAL A 10 -30.95 -7.79 -3.43
N ILE A 11 -30.62 -8.48 -2.33
CA ILE A 11 -31.27 -8.30 -1.02
C ILE A 11 -30.23 -7.92 0.04
N PRO A 12 -30.62 -7.26 1.15
CA PRO A 12 -29.69 -6.81 2.18
C PRO A 12 -28.79 -7.92 2.75
N GLU A 13 -29.34 -9.12 2.93
CA GLU A 13 -28.63 -10.29 3.45
C GLU A 13 -27.54 -10.77 2.47
N ALA A 14 -27.85 -10.79 1.16
CA ALA A 14 -26.91 -11.15 0.12
C ALA A 14 -25.78 -10.12 0.00
N ALA A 15 -26.10 -8.82 0.10
CA ALA A 15 -25.10 -7.75 0.13
C ALA A 15 -24.20 -7.82 1.37
N ARG A 16 -24.77 -8.16 2.54
CA ARG A 16 -24.00 -8.38 3.77
C ARG A 16 -23.08 -9.59 3.64
N LEU A 17 -23.58 -10.72 3.13
CA LEU A 17 -22.77 -11.91 2.90
C LEU A 17 -21.63 -11.63 1.92
N ALA A 18 -21.89 -10.94 0.81
CA ALA A 18 -20.87 -10.55 -0.16
C ALA A 18 -19.79 -9.66 0.47
N SER A 19 -20.17 -8.72 1.33
CA SER A 19 -19.23 -7.87 2.07
C SER A 19 -18.34 -8.69 3.02
N LEU A 20 -18.95 -9.61 3.79
CA LEU A 20 -18.22 -10.50 4.71
C LEU A 20 -17.27 -11.44 3.96
N MET A 21 -17.69 -12.00 2.83
CA MET A 21 -16.84 -12.82 1.96
C MET A 21 -15.66 -12.02 1.42
N GLY A 22 -15.89 -10.77 1.03
CA GLY A 22 -14.85 -9.84 0.61
C GLY A 22 -13.84 -9.53 1.72
N ALA A 23 -14.30 -9.28 2.94
CA ALA A 23 -13.45 -9.05 4.10
C ALA A 23 -12.64 -10.30 4.46
N LYS A 24 -13.26 -11.49 4.46
CA LYS A 24 -12.57 -12.77 4.66
C LYS A 24 -11.43 -12.95 3.65
N ALA A 25 -11.72 -12.76 2.36
CA ALA A 25 -10.72 -12.91 1.30
C ALA A 25 -9.56 -11.91 1.46
N ASP A 26 -9.83 -10.68 1.89
CA ASP A 26 -8.79 -9.69 2.15
C ASP A 26 -7.93 -10.07 3.36
N LEU A 27 -8.53 -10.56 4.45
CA LEU A 27 -7.79 -11.07 5.62
C LEU A 27 -6.95 -12.32 5.30
N GLU A 28 -7.45 -13.22 4.46
CA GLU A 28 -6.68 -14.37 3.98
C GLU A 28 -5.44 -13.93 3.17
N ARG A 29 -5.55 -12.86 2.36
CA ARG A 29 -4.38 -12.28 1.69
C ARG A 29 -3.40 -11.63 2.65
N VAL A 30 -3.90 -10.93 3.68
CA VAL A 30 -3.05 -10.34 4.74
C VAL A 30 -2.20 -11.43 5.38
N LEU A 31 -2.82 -12.56 5.77
CA LEU A 31 -2.08 -13.69 6.33
C LEU A 31 -1.03 -14.22 5.36
N ALA A 32 -1.39 -14.46 4.10
CA ALA A 32 -0.46 -14.96 3.09
C ALA A 32 0.75 -14.02 2.88
N TYR A 33 0.54 -12.70 2.87
CA TYR A 33 1.64 -11.73 2.73
C TYR A 33 2.52 -11.70 3.97
N VAL A 34 1.93 -11.71 5.17
CA VAL A 34 2.68 -11.71 6.43
C VAL A 34 3.47 -13.01 6.57
N GLU A 35 2.90 -14.16 6.25
CA GLU A 35 3.60 -15.45 6.23
C GLU A 35 4.80 -15.39 5.29
N ARG A 36 4.62 -14.85 4.07
CA ARG A 36 5.71 -14.68 3.11
C ARG A 36 6.81 -13.77 3.63
N MET A 37 6.43 -12.69 4.31
CA MET A 37 7.37 -11.76 4.93
C MET A 37 8.14 -12.43 6.08
N ILE A 38 7.46 -13.18 6.93
CA ILE A 38 8.09 -13.93 8.03
C ILE A 38 9.07 -14.95 7.45
N GLU A 39 8.64 -15.78 6.50
CA GLU A 39 9.48 -16.82 5.89
C GLU A 39 10.77 -16.25 5.28
N ARG A 40 10.69 -15.05 4.70
CA ARG A 40 11.81 -14.36 4.05
C ARG A 40 12.71 -13.60 5.05
N TRP A 41 12.14 -12.99 6.09
CA TRP A 41 12.84 -12.00 6.92
C TRP A 41 12.77 -12.24 8.45
N SER A 42 12.08 -13.25 8.97
CA SER A 42 11.93 -13.45 10.43
C SER A 42 13.16 -14.07 11.12
N GLY A 43 14.11 -14.63 10.37
CA GLY A 43 15.38 -15.15 10.90
C GLY A 43 16.43 -14.06 11.16
N LEU A 44 16.07 -12.80 10.92
CA LEU A 44 16.96 -11.66 10.98
C LEU A 44 17.05 -11.12 12.42
N ALA A 45 18.20 -11.30 13.07
CA ALA A 45 18.46 -10.93 14.47
C ALA A 45 18.52 -9.40 14.74
N LYS A 46 18.23 -8.59 13.73
CA LYS A 46 18.36 -7.14 13.70
C LYS A 46 17.23 -6.59 12.81
N SER A 47 16.84 -5.33 13.00
CA SER A 47 15.84 -4.67 12.16
C SER A 47 16.14 -4.91 10.66
N PRO A 48 15.13 -5.03 9.78
CA PRO A 48 15.35 -4.98 8.33
C PRO A 48 16.17 -3.77 7.88
N PHE A 49 16.22 -2.71 8.69
CA PHE A 49 17.07 -1.52 8.49
C PHE A 49 18.48 -1.63 9.10
N ASP A 50 18.70 -2.52 10.06
CA ASP A 50 19.98 -2.75 10.75
C ASP A 50 20.83 -3.83 10.08
N ILE A 51 20.25 -4.54 9.12
CA ILE A 51 20.91 -5.58 8.36
C ILE A 51 21.25 -5.02 7.00
N VAL A 52 22.46 -5.32 6.59
CA VAL A 52 22.92 -5.41 5.20
C VAL A 52 22.10 -6.48 4.42
N GLY A 53 20.76 -6.47 4.58
CA GLY A 53 19.82 -7.58 4.31
C GLY A 53 18.84 -7.28 3.18
N PHE A 54 18.87 -6.06 2.66
CA PHE A 54 18.68 -5.85 1.24
C PHE A 54 19.98 -6.25 0.57
N THR A 55 20.14 -7.55 0.29
CA THR A 55 21.32 -8.02 -0.44
C THR A 55 21.35 -7.46 -1.86
N THR A 56 20.17 -7.02 -2.33
CA THR A 56 19.96 -6.29 -3.57
C THR A 56 18.81 -5.27 -3.41
N PRO A 57 18.76 -4.21 -4.24
CA PRO A 57 17.59 -3.31 -4.33
C PRO A 57 16.24 -4.04 -4.48
N VAL A 58 16.25 -5.23 -5.11
CA VAL A 58 15.06 -6.06 -5.34
C VAL A 58 14.41 -6.53 -4.02
N ASP A 59 15.21 -6.81 -2.99
CA ASP A 59 14.66 -7.24 -1.69
C ASP A 59 13.88 -6.08 -1.02
N PHE A 60 14.28 -4.82 -1.25
CA PHE A 60 13.61 -3.63 -0.69
C PHE A 60 12.28 -3.40 -1.37
N ASP A 61 12.29 -3.47 -2.69
CA ASP A 61 11.07 -3.37 -3.49
C ASP A 61 10.07 -4.48 -3.11
N GLU A 62 10.55 -5.72 -2.89
CA GLU A 62 9.70 -6.84 -2.48
C GLU A 62 9.10 -6.62 -1.07
N TRP A 63 9.92 -6.19 -0.10
CA TRP A 63 9.45 -5.90 1.25
C TRP A 63 8.45 -4.74 1.29
N GLU A 64 8.75 -3.66 0.57
CA GLU A 64 7.87 -2.49 0.49
C GLU A 64 6.54 -2.83 -0.20
N ALA A 65 6.59 -3.58 -1.30
CA ALA A 65 5.40 -4.03 -2.01
C ALA A 65 4.51 -4.91 -1.13
N LEU A 66 5.08 -5.90 -0.44
CA LEU A 66 4.33 -6.78 0.46
C LEU A 66 3.76 -6.05 1.67
N SER A 67 4.55 -5.17 2.29
CA SER A 67 4.09 -4.35 3.43
C SER A 67 2.92 -3.43 3.02
N THR A 68 3.03 -2.81 1.86
CA THR A 68 1.99 -1.95 1.30
C THR A 68 0.73 -2.74 0.95
N ALA A 69 0.88 -3.87 0.26
CA ALA A 69 -0.23 -4.75 -0.10
C ALA A 69 -0.97 -5.27 1.13
N THR A 70 -0.22 -5.61 2.19
CA THR A 70 -0.76 -6.03 3.49
C THR A 70 -1.59 -4.92 4.12
N ALA A 71 -1.05 -3.71 4.23
CA ALA A 71 -1.75 -2.57 4.82
C ALA A 71 -3.03 -2.20 4.04
N VAL A 72 -2.99 -2.26 2.71
CA VAL A 72 -4.16 -2.00 1.85
C VAL A 72 -5.23 -3.06 2.01
N ALA A 73 -4.86 -4.35 1.95
CA ALA A 73 -5.80 -5.45 2.11
C ALA A 73 -6.46 -5.41 3.51
N TYR A 74 -5.68 -5.12 4.55
CA TYR A 74 -6.20 -4.97 5.91
C TYR A 74 -7.17 -3.80 6.03
N ALA A 75 -6.77 -2.59 5.59
CA ALA A 75 -7.59 -1.38 5.71
C ALA A 75 -8.93 -1.50 4.96
N ARG A 76 -8.93 -2.21 3.83
CA ARG A 76 -10.12 -2.52 3.03
C ARG A 76 -11.24 -3.26 3.78
N CYS A 77 -10.92 -3.89 4.93
CA CYS A 77 -11.90 -4.52 5.80
C CYS A 77 -12.62 -3.52 6.73
N PHE A 78 -11.98 -2.39 7.05
CA PHE A 78 -12.44 -1.44 8.06
C PHE A 78 -12.79 -0.07 7.49
N MET A 79 -12.60 0.13 6.19
CA MET A 79 -12.93 1.39 5.51
C MET A 79 -14.27 1.28 4.79
N SER A 80 -15.08 2.32 4.97
CA SER A 80 -16.31 2.53 4.21
C SER A 80 -16.06 2.68 2.70
N GLY A 81 -17.07 2.32 1.91
CA GLY A 81 -17.02 2.38 0.45
C GLY A 81 -18.12 1.52 -0.17
N VAL A 82 -17.80 0.79 -1.24
CA VAL A 82 -18.74 -0.11 -1.94
C VAL A 82 -19.13 -1.32 -1.06
N ARG A 83 -18.25 -1.74 -0.15
CA ARG A 83 -18.49 -2.86 0.77
C ARG A 83 -18.80 -2.33 2.16
N LYS A 84 -19.64 -3.07 2.90
CA LYS A 84 -19.86 -2.80 4.31
C LYS A 84 -18.60 -3.14 5.10
N GLU A 85 -18.12 -2.19 5.89
CA GLU A 85 -16.95 -2.36 6.76
C GLU A 85 -17.24 -3.31 7.93
N LEU A 86 -16.17 -3.91 8.46
CA LEU A 86 -16.20 -4.60 9.75
C LEU A 86 -16.37 -3.57 10.88
N PRO A 87 -17.15 -3.88 11.92
CA PRO A 87 -17.30 -3.00 13.07
C PRO A 87 -15.95 -2.70 13.72
N GLU A 88 -15.61 -1.42 13.86
CA GLU A 88 -14.39 -1.02 14.58
C GLU A 88 -14.44 -1.43 16.06
N ASP A 89 -15.63 -1.54 16.63
CA ASP A 89 -15.82 -2.01 18.00
C ASP A 89 -15.35 -3.46 18.19
N ASP A 90 -15.36 -4.30 17.15
CA ASP A 90 -14.84 -5.68 17.23
C ASP A 90 -13.32 -5.67 17.46
N VAL A 91 -12.59 -4.66 16.96
CA VAL A 91 -11.15 -4.50 17.19
C VAL A 91 -10.88 -4.14 18.65
N LYS A 92 -11.76 -3.33 19.27
CA LYS A 92 -11.62 -2.89 20.67
C LYS A 92 -11.81 -4.02 21.68
N LEU A 93 -12.38 -5.16 21.24
CA LEU A 93 -12.46 -6.39 22.04
C LEU A 93 -11.13 -7.17 22.06
N GLY A 94 -10.15 -6.79 21.25
CA GLY A 94 -8.83 -7.40 21.19
C GLY A 94 -7.92 -7.03 22.36
N THR A 95 -6.72 -7.62 22.37
CA THR A 95 -5.64 -7.23 23.29
C THR A 95 -5.13 -5.82 22.97
N SER A 96 -4.39 -5.21 23.91
CA SER A 96 -3.73 -3.92 23.67
C SER A 96 -2.81 -3.95 22.44
N GLU A 97 -2.17 -5.08 22.17
CA GLU A 97 -1.33 -5.30 20.99
C GLU A 97 -2.15 -5.31 19.69
N ILE A 98 -3.31 -5.97 19.67
CA ILE A 98 -4.21 -5.97 18.51
C ILE A 98 -4.70 -4.56 18.21
N ILE A 99 -5.12 -3.82 19.25
CA ILE A 99 -5.60 -2.44 19.11
C ILE A 99 -4.47 -1.54 18.57
N ALA A 100 -3.26 -1.65 19.12
CA ALA A 100 -2.11 -0.89 18.66
C ALA A 100 -1.72 -1.23 17.21
N THR A 101 -1.75 -2.52 16.85
CA THR A 101 -1.43 -2.99 15.50
C THR A 101 -2.46 -2.50 14.49
N HIS A 102 -3.75 -2.54 14.83
CA HIS A 102 -4.80 -1.98 14.00
C HIS A 102 -4.57 -0.49 13.74
N ALA A 103 -4.37 0.30 14.80
CA ALA A 103 -4.12 1.73 14.70
C ALA A 103 -2.88 2.03 13.84
N PHE A 104 -1.81 1.24 14.01
CA PHE A 104 -0.60 1.36 13.22
C PHE A 104 -0.85 1.09 11.72
N LEU A 105 -1.50 -0.02 11.37
CA LEU A 105 -1.76 -0.37 9.96
C LEU A 105 -2.65 0.66 9.27
N MET A 106 -3.69 1.13 9.96
CA MET A 106 -4.58 2.18 9.44
C MET A 106 -3.82 3.49 9.22
N ALA A 107 -2.98 3.90 10.19
CA ALA A 107 -2.16 5.10 10.08
C ALA A 107 -1.12 5.00 8.96
N PHE A 108 -0.42 3.86 8.87
CA PHE A 108 0.59 3.59 7.85
C PHE A 108 -0.02 3.70 6.45
N ARG A 109 -1.14 3.02 6.20
CA ARG A 109 -1.86 3.10 4.92
C ARG A 109 -2.27 4.53 4.61
N ASN A 110 -2.88 5.24 5.56
CA ASN A 110 -3.38 6.58 5.33
C ASN A 110 -2.25 7.57 5.01
N LYS A 111 -1.11 7.46 5.69
CA LYS A 111 0.03 8.34 5.52
C LYS A 111 0.86 8.04 4.27
N HIS A 112 1.10 6.77 3.96
CA HIS A 112 2.07 6.37 2.95
C HIS A 112 1.47 5.85 1.65
N VAL A 113 0.20 5.43 1.67
CA VAL A 113 -0.44 4.77 0.51
C VAL A 113 -1.59 5.60 -0.04
N ALA A 114 -2.44 6.14 0.84
CA ALA A 114 -3.64 6.88 0.46
C ALA A 114 -3.36 8.33 0.06
N HIS A 115 -2.45 8.94 0.81
CA HIS A 115 -2.06 10.33 0.69
C HIS A 115 -0.55 10.36 0.61
N SER A 116 0.05 9.66 -0.36
CA SER A 116 1.51 9.62 -0.53
C SER A 116 2.05 11.03 -0.80
N VAL A 117 2.25 11.77 0.30
CA VAL A 117 3.12 12.91 0.41
C VAL A 117 4.40 12.29 0.92
N ASN A 118 5.14 11.63 0.03
CA ASN A 118 6.43 11.08 0.38
C ASN A 118 7.46 12.22 0.35
N PRO A 119 7.94 12.71 1.51
CA PRO A 119 8.93 13.80 1.53
C PRO A 119 10.27 13.40 0.90
N PHE A 120 10.46 12.10 0.60
CA PHE A 120 11.63 11.55 -0.06
C PHE A 120 11.46 11.39 -1.58
N GLU A 121 10.26 11.61 -2.13
CA GLU A 121 10.03 11.64 -3.57
C GLU A 121 9.98 13.08 -4.07
N GLN A 122 10.88 13.43 -4.98
CA GLN A 122 10.86 14.68 -5.73
C GLN A 122 10.55 14.39 -7.19
N ASN A 123 9.48 15.01 -7.68
CA ASN A 123 9.21 15.12 -9.10
C ASN A 123 9.68 16.49 -9.57
N THR A 124 10.64 16.51 -10.49
CA THR A 124 11.11 17.75 -11.14
C THR A 124 10.75 17.70 -12.61
N VAL A 125 10.32 18.84 -13.17
CA VAL A 125 10.07 18.98 -14.61
C VAL A 125 11.18 19.87 -15.17
N GLY A 126 12.01 19.29 -16.03
CA GLY A 126 12.99 20.05 -16.80
C GLY A 126 12.36 20.55 -18.09
N VAL A 127 12.49 21.83 -18.38
CA VAL A 127 12.09 22.44 -19.66
C VAL A 127 13.35 22.90 -20.38
N GLN A 128 13.57 22.38 -21.58
CA GLN A 128 14.62 22.85 -22.47
C GLN A 128 14.01 23.89 -23.42
N ILE A 129 14.60 25.08 -23.46
CA ILE A 129 14.18 26.18 -24.32
C ILE A 129 15.25 26.33 -25.41
N ALA A 130 14.81 26.41 -26.67
CA ALA A 130 15.72 26.60 -27.80
C ALA A 130 16.42 27.97 -27.73
N ASP A 131 17.67 28.02 -28.19
CA ASP A 131 18.48 29.25 -28.14
C ASP A 131 17.87 30.39 -28.97
N THR A 132 18.04 31.60 -28.43
CA THR A 132 17.25 32.82 -28.67
C THR A 132 17.55 33.52 -30.01
N PHE A 133 17.39 32.84 -31.14
CA PHE A 133 17.50 33.47 -32.47
C PHE A 133 16.27 33.34 -33.37
N ALA A 134 15.19 32.70 -32.89
CA ALA A 134 13.88 32.77 -33.52
C ALA A 134 12.95 33.68 -32.70
N SER A 135 12.04 34.40 -33.37
CA SER A 135 11.17 35.44 -32.81
C SER A 135 10.15 34.98 -31.75
N ALA A 136 10.24 33.72 -31.29
CA ALA A 136 9.48 33.15 -30.20
C ALA A 136 10.35 32.12 -29.47
N SER A 137 10.33 32.14 -28.13
CA SER A 137 10.94 31.07 -27.32
C SER A 137 10.11 29.80 -27.46
N GLU A 138 10.58 28.88 -28.30
CA GLU A 138 9.95 27.57 -28.46
C GLU A 138 10.50 26.60 -27.39
N ILE A 139 9.60 25.89 -26.73
CA ILE A 139 9.95 24.80 -25.83
C ILE A 139 10.40 23.62 -26.71
N GLU A 140 11.66 23.23 -26.59
CA GLU A 140 12.25 22.16 -27.38
C GLU A 140 11.91 20.78 -26.79
N SER A 141 11.93 20.68 -25.45
CA SER A 141 11.52 19.47 -24.76
C SER A 141 11.05 19.74 -23.34
N VAL A 142 10.16 18.88 -22.86
CA VAL A 142 9.74 18.81 -21.46
C VAL A 142 10.02 17.39 -20.98
N THR A 143 10.90 17.24 -20.00
CA THR A 143 11.26 15.93 -19.46
C THR A 143 10.91 15.85 -17.98
N PRO A 144 9.97 14.95 -17.59
CA PRO A 144 9.75 14.65 -16.19
C PRO A 144 10.91 13.83 -15.63
N ARG A 145 11.41 14.20 -14.46
CA ARG A 145 12.42 13.44 -13.70
C ARG A 145 11.85 13.12 -12.33
N HIS A 146 11.67 11.83 -12.06
CA HIS A 146 11.35 11.31 -10.75
C HIS A 146 12.65 10.95 -10.03
N THR A 147 12.83 11.49 -8.82
CA THR A 147 13.96 11.13 -7.94
C THR A 147 13.42 10.73 -6.59
N ARG A 148 13.84 9.56 -6.10
CA ARG A 148 13.55 9.06 -4.76
C ARG A 148 14.84 9.09 -3.96
N SER A 149 14.86 9.79 -2.83
CA SER A 149 16.03 9.90 -1.94
C SER A 149 15.93 8.88 -0.82
N GLU A 150 16.88 7.96 -0.73
CA GLU A 150 16.88 6.89 0.28
C GLU A 150 17.50 7.33 1.63
N TRP A 151 17.91 8.60 1.77
CA TRP A 151 18.66 9.10 2.93
C TRP A 151 18.25 10.52 3.37
N LEU A 152 18.51 10.85 4.64
CA LEU A 152 18.42 12.20 5.20
C LEU A 152 19.47 13.11 4.53
N GLN A 153 19.03 13.96 3.60
CA GLN A 153 19.86 15.07 3.12
C GLN A 153 19.90 16.15 4.20
N PHE A 154 20.99 16.19 4.97
CA PHE A 154 21.32 17.36 5.76
C PHE A 154 21.65 18.51 4.79
N ARG A 155 20.84 19.57 4.85
CA ARG A 155 21.18 20.87 4.26
C ARG A 155 22.15 21.62 5.16
#